data_AF-A0A7C6FN91-F1
#
_entry.id   AF-A0A7C6FN91-F1
#
_cell.length_a   1.000
_cell.length_b   1.000
_cell.length_c   1.000
_cell.angle_alpha   90.00
_cell.angle_beta   90.00
_cell.angle_gamma   90.00
#
_symmetry.space_group_name_H-M   'P 1'
#
loop_
_entity.id
_entity.type
_entity.pdbx_description
1 polymer ?
#
loop_
_entity_poly.entity_id
_entity_poly.type
_entity_poly.pdbx_seq_one_letter_code
_entity_poly.pdbx_strand_id
1 'polypeptide(L)' 'NMVEIYRNIDEIAKEYGCEGNYVVGANIAGFLKVAKAMMAQGIV' A
#
# COMPACT_ATOMS: atom_id res chain seq x y z
N ASN A 1 13.28 0.28 -5.99
CA ASN A 1 13.36 0.02 -7.46
C ASN A 1 12.01 -0.58 -7.92
N MET A 2 11.82 -0.93 -9.20
CA MET A 2 10.54 -1.48 -9.67
C MET A 2 10.20 -2.85 -9.04
N VAL A 3 11.21 -3.67 -8.74
CA VAL A 3 11.05 -4.99 -8.12
C VAL A 3 10.45 -4.87 -6.71
N GLU A 4 10.94 -3.91 -5.92
CA GLU A 4 10.40 -3.65 -4.57
C GLU A 4 8.97 -3.12 -4.61
N ILE A 5 8.64 -2.27 -5.59
CA ILE A 5 7.27 -1.76 -5.76
C ILE A 5 6.33 -2.93 -6.05
N TYR A 6 6.70 -3.79 -7.00
CA TYR A 6 5.89 -4.95 -7.36
C TYR A 6 5.71 -5.92 -6.19
N ARG A 7 6.81 -6.24 -5.48
CA ARG A 7 6.76 -7.13 -4.32
C ARG A 7 5.85 -6.58 -3.21
N ASN A 8 5.96 -5.30 -2.92
CA ASN A 8 5.16 -4.66 -1.88
C ASN A 8 3.66 -4.67 -2.22
N ILE A 9 3.27 -4.37 -3.46
CA ILE A 9 1.85 -4.37 -3.84
C ILE A 9 1.27 -5.79 -3.90
N ASP A 10 2.07 -6.79 -4.25
CA ASP A 10 1.66 -8.20 -4.24
C ASP A 10 1.42 -8.70 -2.81
N GLU A 11 2.37 -8.43 -1.90
CA GLU A 11 2.25 -8.77 -0.48
C GLU A 11 1.04 -8.09 0.17
N ILE A 12 0.81 -6.80 -0.11
CA ILE A 12 -0.36 -6.05 0.41
C ILE A 12 -1.67 -6.58 -0.17
N ALA A 13 -1.73 -6.85 -1.47
CA ALA A 13 -2.92 -7.42 -2.09
C ALA A 13 -3.31 -8.75 -1.40
N LYS A 14 -2.32 -9.59 -1.10
CA LYS A 14 -2.51 -10.85 -0.37
C LYS A 14 -2.97 -10.64 1.07
N GLU A 15 -2.33 -9.74 1.82
CA GLU A 15 -2.67 -9.43 3.22
C GLU A 15 -4.14 -8.99 3.37
N TYR A 16 -4.65 -8.27 2.39
CA TYR A 16 -6.04 -7.77 2.36
C TYR A 16 -7.01 -8.67 1.59
N GLY A 17 -6.65 -9.94 1.36
CA GLY A 17 -7.55 -10.94 0.77
C GLY A 17 -7.87 -10.73 -0.72
N CYS A 18 -7.04 -9.97 -1.41
CA CYS A 18 -7.17 -9.59 -2.82
C CYS A 18 -5.98 -10.12 -3.65
N GLU A 19 -5.44 -11.30 -3.30
CA GLU A 19 -4.25 -11.89 -3.94
C GLU A 19 -4.33 -11.87 -5.47
N GLY A 20 -3.25 -11.44 -6.13
CA GLY A 20 -3.18 -11.26 -7.59
C GLY A 20 -3.85 -9.98 -8.13
N ASN A 21 -4.61 -9.23 -7.31
CA ASN A 21 -5.16 -7.94 -7.71
C ASN A 21 -4.20 -6.79 -7.39
N TYR A 22 -3.24 -6.57 -8.29
CA TYR A 22 -2.19 -5.56 -8.13
C TYR A 22 -2.71 -4.12 -8.09
N VAL A 23 -3.84 -3.83 -8.74
CA VAL A 23 -4.46 -2.49 -8.70
C VAL A 23 -4.96 -2.19 -7.28
N VAL A 24 -5.59 -3.17 -6.63
CA VAL A 24 -6.01 -3.05 -5.23
C VAL A 24 -4.80 -2.93 -4.31
N GLY A 25 -3.78 -3.78 -4.49
CA GLY A 25 -2.53 -3.70 -3.73
C GLY A 25 -1.85 -2.33 -3.83
N ALA A 26 -1.75 -1.78 -5.03
CA ALA A 26 -1.17 -0.46 -5.27
C ALA A 26 -1.97 0.67 -4.59
N ASN A 27 -3.30 0.63 -4.68
CA ASN A 27 -4.17 1.62 -4.03
C ASN A 27 -4.06 1.58 -2.51
N ILE A 28 -4.07 0.38 -1.90
CA ILE A 28 -3.93 0.21 -0.45
C ILE A 28 -2.54 0.67 0.00
N ALA A 29 -1.48 0.27 -0.70
CA ALA A 29 -0.11 0.67 -0.39
C ALA A 29 0.08 2.19 -0.41
N GLY A 30 -0.44 2.84 -1.46
CA GLY A 30 -0.39 4.30 -1.60
C GLY A 30 -1.17 5.00 -0.50
N PHE A 31 -2.39 4.53 -0.22
CA PHE A 31 -3.23 5.09 0.84
C PHE A 31 -2.58 4.97 2.21
N LEU A 32 -2.11 3.78 2.60
CA LEU A 32 -1.47 3.55 3.91
C LEU A 32 -0.23 4.43 4.11
N LYS A 33 0.57 4.64 3.06
CA LYS A 33 1.76 5.50 3.12
C LYS A 33 1.39 6.93 3.49
N VAL A 34 0.38 7.50 2.81
CA VAL A 34 -0.07 8.87 3.07
C VAL A 34 -0.80 8.97 4.41
N ALA A 35 -1.72 8.05 4.69
CA ALA A 35 -2.48 8.02 5.93
C ALA A 35 -1.56 7.93 7.16
N LYS A 36 -0.52 7.08 7.14
CA LYS A 36 0.47 7.01 8.22
C LYS A 36 1.21 8.34 8.40
N ALA A 37 1.59 9.01 7.31
CA ALA A 37 2.24 10.32 7.38
C ALA A 37 1.31 11.41 7.94
N MET A 38 0.04 11.43 7.51
CA MET A 38 -0.97 12.36 8.04
C MET A 38 -1.21 12.15 9.54
N MET A 39 -1.38 10.89 9.97
CA MET A 39 -1.57 10.56 11.38
C MET A 39 -0.35 10.94 12.24
N ALA A 40 0.87 10.81 11.70
CA ALA A 40 2.09 11.21 12.40
C ALA A 40 2.25 12.74 12.52
N GLN A 41 1.77 13.49 11.52
CA GLN A 41 1.79 14.95 11.53
C GLN A 41 0.69 15.55 12.42
N GLY A 42 -0.39 14.81 12.67
CA GLY A 42 -1.54 15.29 13.43
C GLY A 42 -2.45 16.21 12.61
N ILE A 43 -3.34 16.93 13.29
CA ILE A 43 -4.19 17.94 12.63
C ILE A 43 -3.39 19.23 12.58
N VAL A 44 -3.04 19.67 11.38
CA VAL A 44 -2.25 20.87 11.09
C VAL A 44 -3.00 21.82 10.16
#